data_AF-A0AAW1Y729-F1
#
_entry.id   AF-A0AAW1Y729-F1
#
_cell.length_a   1.000
_cell.length_b   1.000
_cell.length_c   1.000
_cell.angle_alpha   90.00
_cell.angle_beta   90.00
_cell.angle_gamma   90.00
#
_symmetry.space_group_name_H-M   'P 1'
#
loop_
_entity.id
_entity.type
_entity.pdbx_description
1 polymer ?
#
loop_
_entity_poly.entity_id
_entity_poly.type
_entity_poly.pdbx_seq_one_letter_code
_entity_poly.pdbx_strand_id
1 'polypeptide(L)'
;MESESNNNNNNNPFDSDESQSCELPNDFDLCSGEVDKIIEQPNETSALMGNPIEPYIGMEFKSRDSAREFYVAYGRHTGFTVRIHHNRRSRMNNMVIGQDFVCSKEGFRDKKYVYRDNRVLPPPPVTREGCAAMLRVALRDGEKWVVTKFVKEHNHTLMSPSKVPWRGSGKNLINEDEKDRKIRELTIELSNERQRCKRRCAAYQEQLNRLLKDIQDHSDHLSERVQDIVKNIRELESEQSEDSE
;
A
#
# COMPACT_ATOMS: atom_id res chain seq x y z
N MET A 1 -49.58 54.76 4.11
CA MET A 1 -48.31 54.31 3.52
C MET A 1 -47.75 53.27 4.48
N GLU A 2 -48.22 52.01 4.48
CA GLU A 2 -48.69 51.18 3.35
C GLU A 2 -47.58 50.99 2.30
N SER A 3 -47.25 49.78 1.85
CA SER A 3 -47.74 48.45 2.29
C SER A 3 -46.80 47.31 1.85
N GLU A 4 -46.97 46.16 2.50
CA GLU A 4 -47.02 44.78 1.95
C GLU A 4 -46.36 44.54 0.57
N SER A 5 -45.54 43.51 0.37
CA SER A 5 -46.01 42.12 0.47
C SER A 5 -44.87 41.08 0.44
N ASN A 6 -45.06 39.98 1.19
CA ASN A 6 -45.09 38.56 0.77
C ASN A 6 -44.33 38.12 -0.53
N ASN A 7 -43.81 36.90 -0.65
CA ASN A 7 -44.27 35.67 0.01
C ASN A 7 -43.25 34.51 -0.04
N ASN A 8 -43.27 33.64 1.00
CA ASN A 8 -43.09 32.18 0.97
C ASN A 8 -41.84 31.51 0.32
N ASN A 9 -41.44 30.29 0.71
CA ASN A 9 -42.15 29.31 1.56
C ASN A 9 -41.21 28.52 2.48
N ASN A 10 -41.73 28.07 3.63
CA ASN A 10 -41.13 26.99 4.43
C ASN A 10 -41.38 25.62 3.75
N ASN A 11 -40.60 24.60 4.12
CA ASN A 11 -41.11 23.40 4.82
C ASN A 11 -40.10 22.22 4.83
N ASN A 12 -39.67 21.81 6.02
CA ASN A 12 -39.63 20.37 6.36
C ASN A 12 -41.10 19.92 6.56
N PRO A 13 -41.50 18.65 6.31
CA PRO A 13 -41.38 17.66 7.40
C PRO A 13 -41.26 16.16 7.00
N PHE A 14 -40.71 15.39 7.96
CA PHE A 14 -41.05 14.01 8.38
C PHE A 14 -40.94 12.78 7.43
N ASP A 15 -40.23 11.78 7.97
CA ASP A 15 -40.53 10.35 8.11
C ASP A 15 -41.41 9.61 7.08
N SER A 16 -40.90 8.47 6.59
CA SER A 16 -41.38 7.14 7.01
C SER A 16 -40.40 6.03 6.58
N ASP A 17 -40.62 4.80 7.08
CA ASP A 17 -39.90 3.58 6.73
C ASP A 17 -39.85 3.30 5.21
N GLU A 18 -38.75 2.67 4.75
CA GLU A 18 -38.91 1.29 4.25
C GLU A 18 -37.62 0.47 4.40
N SER A 19 -37.77 -0.75 4.94
CA SER A 19 -36.73 -1.77 4.94
C SER A 19 -36.72 -2.51 3.61
N GLN A 20 -35.59 -2.58 2.90
CA GLN A 20 -35.52 -3.38 1.68
C GLN A 20 -34.23 -4.19 1.57
N SER A 21 -34.37 -5.50 1.82
CA SER A 21 -33.38 -6.53 1.57
C SER A 21 -33.25 -6.80 0.07
N CYS A 22 -32.04 -6.69 -0.46
CA CYS A 22 -31.74 -7.04 -1.85
C CYS A 22 -31.36 -8.52 -2.01
N GLU A 23 -32.35 -9.40 -1.94
CA GLU A 23 -32.27 -10.78 -2.44
C GLU A 23 -32.68 -10.85 -3.93
N LEU A 24 -31.79 -11.32 -4.81
CA LEU A 24 -32.05 -11.69 -6.22
C LEU A 24 -30.93 -12.65 -6.70
N PRO A 25 -31.18 -13.58 -7.64
CA PRO A 25 -32.02 -14.77 -7.40
C PRO A 25 -31.33 -16.08 -7.88
N ASN A 26 -31.91 -17.24 -7.54
CA ASN A 26 -31.59 -18.51 -8.21
C ASN A 26 -32.39 -18.63 -9.53
N ASP A 27 -31.76 -19.13 -10.61
CA ASP A 27 -32.14 -20.43 -11.20
C ASP A 27 -31.34 -20.82 -12.46
N PHE A 28 -31.34 -22.14 -12.70
CA PHE A 28 -31.28 -22.87 -13.98
C PHE A 28 -29.98 -23.62 -14.36
N ASP A 29 -30.19 -24.83 -14.91
CA ASP A 29 -29.18 -25.85 -15.27
C ASP A 29 -28.89 -25.81 -16.81
N LEU A 30 -28.24 -26.74 -17.53
CA LEU A 30 -27.82 -28.16 -17.40
C LEU A 30 -26.48 -28.28 -18.20
N CYS A 31 -25.64 -29.32 -18.20
CA CYS A 31 -25.86 -30.76 -18.09
C CYS A 31 -24.56 -31.54 -17.79
N SER A 32 -24.70 -32.87 -17.67
CA SER A 32 -23.72 -33.95 -17.68
C SER A 32 -22.33 -33.70 -18.27
N GLY A 33 -21.31 -34.09 -17.50
CA GLY A 33 -19.90 -34.10 -17.91
C GLY A 33 -19.48 -35.19 -18.89
N GLU A 34 -18.19 -35.17 -19.18
CA GLU A 34 -17.45 -36.20 -19.91
C GLU A 34 -16.09 -36.42 -19.21
N VAL A 35 -15.57 -37.65 -19.25
CA VAL A 35 -14.24 -37.97 -18.72
C VAL A 35 -13.22 -37.92 -19.85
N ASP A 36 -12.03 -37.33 -19.64
CA ASP A 36 -10.78 -38.02 -20.03
C ASP A 36 -9.44 -37.36 -19.63
N LYS A 37 -8.38 -38.15 -19.84
CA LYS A 37 -6.99 -37.75 -20.15
C LYS A 37 -6.20 -37.00 -19.07
N ILE A 38 -5.63 -37.84 -18.19
CA ILE A 38 -4.23 -37.67 -17.74
C ILE A 38 -3.35 -37.34 -18.95
N ILE A 39 -2.62 -36.23 -18.91
CA ILE A 39 -1.49 -35.96 -19.80
C ILE A 39 -0.25 -35.77 -18.92
N GLU A 40 0.46 -36.86 -18.66
CA GLU A 40 1.84 -36.79 -18.21
C GLU A 40 2.71 -36.32 -19.38
N GLN A 41 3.27 -35.12 -19.28
CA GLN A 41 4.48 -34.73 -20.02
C GLN A 41 5.43 -33.96 -19.08
N PRO A 42 6.75 -34.02 -19.33
CA PRO A 42 7.67 -34.37 -18.25
C PRO A 42 8.10 -33.17 -17.38
N ASN A 43 8.17 -33.44 -16.08
CA ASN A 43 8.98 -32.64 -15.15
C ASN A 43 10.47 -32.86 -15.43
N GLU A 44 11.02 -32.21 -16.46
CA GLU A 44 12.47 -32.03 -16.63
C GLU A 44 13.02 -31.07 -15.56
N THR A 45 12.97 -31.50 -14.30
CA THR A 45 13.53 -30.79 -13.15
C THR A 45 14.20 -31.79 -12.20
N SER A 46 15.19 -32.52 -12.73
CA SER A 46 16.11 -33.32 -11.92
C SER A 46 17.48 -33.45 -12.58
N ALA A 47 18.49 -32.97 -11.82
CA ALA A 47 19.90 -33.31 -11.92
C ALA A 47 20.56 -33.44 -13.31
N LEU A 48 21.11 -32.32 -13.82
CA LEU A 48 22.47 -32.37 -14.34
C LEU A 48 23.43 -31.85 -13.28
N MET A 49 24.19 -32.78 -12.69
CA MET A 49 25.34 -32.53 -11.79
C MET A 49 26.56 -32.02 -12.57
N GLY A 50 26.36 -31.00 -13.40
CA GLY A 50 27.43 -30.29 -14.09
C GLY A 50 27.99 -29.15 -13.25
N ASN A 51 29.29 -28.89 -13.38
CA ASN A 51 29.84 -27.59 -12.97
C ASN A 51 29.08 -26.48 -13.73
N PRO A 52 28.71 -25.35 -13.10
CA PRO A 52 27.95 -24.32 -13.78
C PRO A 52 28.74 -23.78 -14.97
N ILE A 53 28.08 -23.70 -16.12
CA ILE A 53 28.64 -23.03 -17.30
C ILE A 53 28.91 -21.58 -16.90
N GLU A 54 30.17 -21.16 -16.99
CA GLU A 54 30.56 -19.79 -16.65
C GLU A 54 30.06 -18.82 -17.76
N PRO A 55 29.47 -17.66 -17.41
CA PRO A 55 29.03 -16.71 -18.42
C PRO A 55 30.20 -16.21 -19.26
N TYR A 56 30.10 -16.31 -20.58
CA TYR A 56 31.10 -15.79 -21.52
C TYR A 56 30.49 -14.74 -22.47
N ILE A 57 31.33 -13.85 -23.00
CA ILE A 57 30.92 -12.83 -23.97
C ILE A 57 30.62 -13.53 -25.31
N GLY A 58 29.48 -13.20 -25.93
CA GLY A 58 28.97 -13.86 -27.14
C GLY A 58 27.95 -14.97 -26.89
N MET A 59 27.75 -15.41 -25.64
CA MET A 59 26.68 -16.36 -25.30
C MET A 59 25.29 -15.78 -25.61
N GLU A 60 24.44 -16.57 -26.28
CA GLU A 60 23.11 -16.16 -26.74
C GLU A 60 21.97 -16.72 -25.86
N PHE A 61 20.87 -15.98 -25.75
CA PHE A 61 19.63 -16.38 -25.09
C PHE A 61 18.41 -16.03 -25.94
N LYS A 62 17.36 -16.87 -25.86
CA LYS A 62 16.06 -16.64 -26.51
C LYS A 62 15.28 -15.47 -25.90
N SER A 63 15.56 -15.09 -24.65
CA SER A 63 14.89 -13.98 -23.98
C SER A 63 15.76 -13.34 -22.88
N ARG A 64 15.42 -12.10 -22.53
CA ARG A 64 15.98 -11.36 -21.39
C ARG A 64 15.83 -12.12 -20.08
N ASP A 65 14.73 -12.83 -19.89
CA ASP A 65 14.44 -13.52 -18.63
C ASP A 65 15.08 -14.91 -18.54
N SER A 66 15.30 -15.58 -19.68
CA SER A 66 16.21 -16.73 -19.78
C SER A 66 17.65 -16.34 -19.40
N ALA A 67 18.14 -15.21 -19.90
CA ALA A 67 19.45 -14.67 -19.49
C ALA A 67 19.53 -14.31 -17.99
N ARG A 68 18.43 -13.79 -17.43
CA ARG A 68 18.29 -13.52 -15.99
C ARG A 68 18.38 -14.81 -15.18
N GLU A 69 17.65 -15.85 -15.57
CA GLU A 69 17.58 -17.13 -14.87
C GLU A 69 18.90 -17.88 -14.89
N PHE A 70 19.57 -17.90 -16.05
CA PHE A 70 20.94 -18.39 -16.17
C PHE A 70 21.89 -17.68 -15.19
N TYR A 71 21.89 -16.34 -15.17
CA TYR A 71 22.79 -15.59 -14.28
C TYR A 71 22.40 -15.72 -12.79
N VAL A 72 21.10 -15.89 -12.49
CA VAL A 72 20.63 -16.24 -11.13
C VAL A 72 21.16 -17.62 -10.73
N ALA A 73 21.10 -18.63 -11.59
CA ALA A 73 21.63 -19.97 -11.31
C ALA A 73 23.16 -19.94 -11.10
N TYR A 74 23.89 -19.27 -11.99
CA TYR A 74 25.33 -19.03 -11.85
C TYR A 74 25.66 -18.32 -10.53
N GLY A 75 24.95 -17.23 -10.21
CA GLY A 75 25.16 -16.49 -8.95
C GLY A 75 24.88 -17.35 -7.72
N ARG A 76 23.85 -18.20 -7.75
CA ARG A 76 23.53 -19.13 -6.66
C ARG A 76 24.62 -20.16 -6.42
N HIS A 77 25.26 -20.70 -7.46
CA HIS A 77 26.40 -21.60 -7.28
C HIS A 77 27.69 -20.84 -6.92
N THR A 78 27.87 -19.62 -7.42
CA THR A 78 29.07 -18.80 -7.12
C THR A 78 29.03 -18.19 -5.71
N GLY A 79 27.84 -18.12 -5.08
CA GLY A 79 27.70 -17.65 -3.69
C GLY A 79 27.11 -16.25 -3.53
N PHE A 80 26.44 -15.70 -4.55
CA PHE A 80 25.82 -14.37 -4.50
C PHE A 80 24.37 -14.34 -4.99
N THR A 81 23.66 -13.26 -4.69
CA THR A 81 22.29 -13.02 -5.21
C THR A 81 22.33 -11.96 -6.30
N VAL A 82 21.63 -12.21 -7.41
CA VAL A 82 21.52 -11.29 -8.55
C VAL A 82 20.44 -10.24 -8.32
N ARG A 83 20.66 -9.04 -8.86
CA ARG A 83 19.74 -7.91 -8.91
C ARG A 83 19.57 -7.46 -10.37
N ILE A 84 18.35 -7.13 -10.77
CA ILE A 84 18.08 -6.45 -12.05
C ILE A 84 18.54 -5.00 -11.90
N HIS A 85 19.36 -4.51 -12.82
CA HIS A 85 19.83 -3.12 -12.86
C HIS A 85 19.29 -2.40 -14.11
N HIS A 86 20.09 -1.50 -14.69
CA HIS A 86 19.65 -0.56 -15.73
C HIS A 86 19.16 -1.25 -17.02
N ASN A 87 17.99 -0.85 -17.50
CA ASN A 87 17.43 -1.27 -18.79
C ASN A 87 17.86 -0.29 -19.88
N ARG A 88 18.57 -0.74 -20.91
CA ARG A 88 18.95 0.08 -22.08
C ARG A 88 17.79 0.09 -23.08
N ARG A 89 17.37 1.27 -23.54
CA ARG A 89 16.31 1.46 -24.54
C ARG A 89 16.85 2.00 -25.86
N SER A 90 16.22 1.62 -26.97
CA SER A 90 16.49 2.22 -28.29
C SER A 90 16.05 3.68 -28.30
N ARG A 91 16.88 4.57 -28.87
CA ARG A 91 16.56 6.00 -29.02
C ARG A 91 15.50 6.28 -30.09
N MET A 92 15.23 5.31 -30.98
CA MET A 92 14.23 5.43 -32.04
C MET A 92 12.86 4.93 -31.56
N ASN A 93 12.81 3.69 -31.06
CA ASN A 93 11.53 2.99 -30.81
C ASN A 93 11.21 2.81 -29.32
N ASN A 94 12.04 3.32 -28.39
CA ASN A 94 11.94 3.13 -26.93
C ASN A 94 11.92 1.67 -26.41
N MET A 95 11.95 0.67 -27.29
CA MET A 95 12.08 -0.77 -26.98
C MET A 95 13.32 -1.06 -26.14
N VAL A 96 13.26 -2.06 -25.25
CA VAL A 96 14.39 -2.46 -24.41
C VAL A 96 15.37 -3.30 -25.23
N ILE A 97 16.55 -2.75 -25.50
CA ILE A 97 17.63 -3.34 -26.31
C ILE A 97 18.80 -3.86 -25.48
N GLY A 98 18.72 -3.78 -24.14
CA GLY A 98 19.76 -4.32 -23.27
C GLY A 98 19.39 -4.30 -21.81
N GLN A 99 20.04 -5.18 -21.04
CA GLN A 99 19.81 -5.34 -19.62
C GLN A 99 21.14 -5.55 -18.89
N ASP A 100 21.35 -4.76 -17.84
CA ASP A 100 22.41 -4.98 -16.87
C ASP A 100 21.84 -5.83 -15.71
N PHE A 101 22.49 -6.94 -15.39
CA PHE A 101 22.30 -7.74 -14.17
C PHE A 101 23.54 -7.63 -13.30
N VAL A 102 23.38 -7.52 -11.98
CA VAL A 102 24.47 -7.17 -11.06
C VAL A 102 24.40 -7.99 -9.77
N CYS A 103 25.51 -8.10 -9.04
CA CYS A 103 25.47 -8.61 -7.67
C CYS A 103 24.57 -7.74 -6.77
N SER A 104 23.91 -8.32 -5.77
CA SER A 104 23.08 -7.54 -4.83
C SER A 104 23.87 -6.53 -3.99
N LYS A 105 25.19 -6.73 -3.85
CA LYS A 105 26.13 -5.79 -3.21
C LYS A 105 26.72 -4.72 -4.16
N GLU A 106 26.27 -4.65 -5.42
CA GLU A 106 26.84 -3.75 -6.44
C GLU A 106 26.59 -2.26 -6.15
N GLY A 107 27.61 -1.47 -6.53
CA GLY A 107 27.65 -0.03 -6.33
C GLY A 107 27.62 0.38 -4.86
N PHE A 108 27.32 1.66 -4.62
CA PHE A 108 27.08 2.19 -3.28
C PHE A 108 25.62 2.65 -3.15
N ARG A 109 25.24 3.14 -1.97
CA ARG A 109 23.91 3.69 -1.69
C ARG A 109 24.01 5.21 -1.59
N ASP A 110 23.29 5.93 -2.47
CA ASP A 110 23.28 7.39 -2.48
C ASP A 110 22.94 7.95 -1.10
N LYS A 111 23.62 9.05 -0.71
CA LYS A 111 23.38 9.74 0.56
C LYS A 111 21.90 10.14 0.76
N LYS A 112 21.17 10.43 -0.32
CA LYS A 112 19.71 10.72 -0.36
C LYS A 112 18.78 9.53 0.04
N TYR A 113 19.35 8.34 0.19
CA TYR A 113 18.67 7.14 0.72
C TYR A 113 19.20 6.73 2.10
N VAL A 114 20.17 7.46 2.65
CA VAL A 114 20.60 7.40 4.06
C VAL A 114 19.87 8.50 4.82
N TYR A 115 20.15 9.76 4.47
CA TYR A 115 19.50 10.94 5.06
C TYR A 115 18.21 11.26 4.29
N ARG A 116 17.08 11.15 4.99
CA ARG A 116 15.77 11.71 4.64
C ARG A 116 15.08 12.02 5.96
N ASP A 117 14.73 13.29 6.21
CA ASP A 117 14.04 13.71 7.44
C ASP A 117 12.70 12.99 7.62
N ASN A 118 11.88 13.00 6.58
CA ASN A 118 10.49 12.55 6.63
C ASN A 118 10.39 11.00 6.61
N ARG A 119 10.96 10.32 7.63
CA ARG A 119 10.85 8.87 7.82
C ARG A 119 10.18 8.50 9.13
N VAL A 120 9.11 7.73 9.00
CA VAL A 120 8.45 7.03 10.12
C VAL A 120 9.25 5.80 10.59
N LEU A 121 10.11 5.23 9.73
CA LEU A 121 10.86 4.01 10.02
C LEU A 121 12.37 4.16 9.76
N PRO A 122 13.24 3.50 10.55
CA PRO A 122 14.69 3.59 10.41
C PRO A 122 15.17 3.14 9.02
N PRO A 123 16.33 3.64 8.54
CA PRO A 123 16.86 3.25 7.26
C PRO A 123 17.20 1.74 7.25
N PRO A 124 16.73 0.96 6.24
CA PRO A 124 17.16 -0.42 6.08
C PRO A 124 18.70 -0.51 5.99
N PRO A 125 19.35 -1.59 6.49
CA PRO A 125 20.80 -1.73 6.49
C PRO A 125 21.47 -1.47 5.14
N VAL A 126 22.74 -1.04 5.18
CA VAL A 126 23.54 -0.85 3.96
C VAL A 126 24.07 -2.21 3.51
N THR A 127 23.52 -2.71 2.41
CA THR A 127 23.86 -4.02 1.82
C THR A 127 24.72 -3.92 0.54
N ARG A 128 25.13 -2.70 0.18
CA ARG A 128 25.91 -2.36 -1.01
C ARG A 128 27.33 -1.98 -0.60
N GLU A 129 28.31 -2.68 -1.16
CA GLU A 129 29.72 -2.64 -0.75
C GLU A 129 30.66 -2.25 -1.90
N GLY A 130 30.14 -1.78 -3.04
CA GLY A 130 30.92 -1.36 -4.20
C GLY A 130 31.19 -2.47 -5.23
N CYS A 131 30.50 -3.60 -5.14
CA CYS A 131 30.81 -4.79 -5.96
C CYS A 131 30.69 -4.53 -7.48
N ALA A 132 31.68 -4.97 -8.24
CA ALA A 132 31.76 -4.77 -9.69
C ALA A 132 31.13 -5.93 -10.51
N ALA A 133 30.88 -7.08 -9.89
CA ALA A 133 30.38 -8.28 -10.57
C ALA A 133 29.03 -8.04 -11.29
N MET A 134 29.03 -8.24 -12.60
CA MET A 134 27.91 -7.92 -13.49
C MET A 134 27.87 -8.78 -14.75
N LEU A 135 26.68 -8.98 -15.29
CA LEU A 135 26.42 -9.52 -16.62
C LEU A 135 25.57 -8.52 -17.40
N ARG A 136 26.01 -8.12 -18.59
CA ARG A 136 25.24 -7.27 -19.51
C ARG A 136 24.87 -8.06 -20.75
N VAL A 137 23.57 -8.13 -21.03
CA VAL A 137 23.04 -8.64 -22.30
C VAL A 137 22.50 -7.49 -23.16
N ALA A 138 22.59 -7.65 -24.48
CA ALA A 138 22.02 -6.73 -25.46
C ALA A 138 21.25 -7.51 -26.53
N LEU A 139 20.18 -6.93 -27.04
CA LEU A 139 19.43 -7.47 -28.17
C LEU A 139 20.25 -7.30 -29.44
N ARG A 140 20.46 -8.39 -30.18
CA ARG A 140 21.04 -8.44 -31.52
C ARG A 140 19.95 -8.82 -32.51
N ASP A 141 19.96 -8.12 -33.63
CA ASP A 141 19.19 -8.43 -34.85
C ASP A 141 17.67 -8.57 -34.62
N GLY A 142 17.15 -7.94 -33.55
CA GLY A 142 15.74 -7.97 -33.15
C GLY A 142 15.33 -9.19 -32.33
N GLU A 143 16.04 -10.31 -32.44
CA GLU A 143 15.60 -11.61 -31.91
C GLU A 143 16.39 -12.11 -30.69
N LYS A 144 17.72 -11.96 -30.69
CA LYS A 144 18.62 -12.71 -29.78
C LYS A 144 19.22 -11.85 -28.67
N TRP A 145 19.22 -12.34 -27.44
CA TRP A 145 19.84 -11.66 -26.30
C TRP A 145 21.27 -12.16 -26.07
N VAL A 146 22.27 -11.36 -26.43
CA VAL A 146 23.69 -11.76 -26.42
C VAL A 146 24.45 -11.09 -25.28
N VAL A 147 25.30 -11.84 -24.56
CA VAL A 147 26.20 -11.28 -23.54
C VAL A 147 27.25 -10.38 -24.19
N THR A 148 27.28 -9.11 -23.77
CA THR A 148 28.20 -8.08 -24.28
C THR A 148 29.23 -7.62 -23.26
N LYS A 149 29.01 -7.88 -21.96
CA LYS A 149 30.03 -7.73 -20.91
C LYS A 149 29.76 -8.73 -19.79
N PHE A 150 30.80 -9.38 -19.31
CA PHE A 150 30.80 -10.11 -18.04
C PHE A 150 31.91 -9.56 -17.14
N VAL A 151 31.67 -9.52 -15.83
CA VAL A 151 32.65 -9.22 -14.78
C VAL A 151 32.42 -10.23 -13.66
N LYS A 152 33.44 -11.06 -13.42
CA LYS A 152 33.44 -12.12 -12.40
C LYS A 152 33.85 -11.62 -11.00
N GLU A 153 34.57 -10.52 -10.94
CA GLU A 153 35.26 -10.07 -9.73
C GLU A 153 34.31 -9.53 -8.66
N HIS A 154 34.39 -10.13 -7.47
CA HIS A 154 33.69 -9.71 -6.27
C HIS A 154 34.68 -9.06 -5.29
N ASN A 155 34.31 -7.91 -4.72
CA ASN A 155 35.09 -7.22 -3.69
C ASN A 155 34.66 -7.60 -2.26
N HIS A 156 33.89 -8.67 -2.10
CA HIS A 156 33.32 -9.14 -0.84
C HIS A 156 33.35 -10.66 -0.78
N THR A 157 33.35 -11.22 0.43
CA THR A 157 33.23 -12.67 0.65
C THR A 157 31.92 -13.19 0.05
N LEU A 158 32.00 -14.33 -0.62
CA LEU A 158 30.86 -15.05 -1.20
C LEU A 158 30.26 -16.01 -0.16
N MET A 159 28.96 -16.26 -0.23
CA MET A 159 28.27 -17.23 0.63
C MET A 159 28.51 -18.65 0.11
N SER A 160 28.40 -19.67 0.96
CA SER A 160 28.29 -21.05 0.45
C SER A 160 27.00 -21.18 -0.39
N PRO A 161 26.96 -22.01 -1.45
CA PRO A 161 25.79 -22.12 -2.33
C PRO A 161 24.49 -22.46 -1.58
N SER A 162 24.63 -23.34 -0.58
CA SER A 162 23.59 -23.73 0.38
C SER A 162 22.99 -22.58 1.20
N LYS A 163 23.74 -21.48 1.40
CA LYS A 163 23.33 -20.32 2.19
C LYS A 163 22.84 -19.14 1.33
N VAL A 164 22.90 -19.23 -0.01
CA VAL A 164 22.42 -18.15 -0.89
C VAL A 164 20.90 -18.04 -0.81
N PRO A 165 20.31 -16.92 -0.34
CA PRO A 165 18.87 -16.81 -0.18
C PRO A 165 18.12 -16.93 -1.51
N TRP A 166 17.07 -17.74 -1.53
CA TRP A 166 16.17 -17.84 -2.69
C TRP A 166 15.48 -16.50 -2.95
N ARG A 167 15.86 -15.85 -4.06
CA ARG A 167 15.42 -14.51 -4.51
C ARG A 167 14.91 -14.54 -5.97
N GLY A 168 14.43 -15.70 -6.41
CA GLY A 168 13.58 -15.82 -7.59
C GLY A 168 12.10 -15.54 -7.24
N SER A 169 11.24 -15.49 -8.26
CA SER A 169 9.81 -15.21 -8.09
C SER A 169 9.03 -16.37 -7.48
N GLY A 170 9.58 -17.60 -7.51
CA GLY A 170 9.03 -18.80 -6.87
C GLY A 170 9.11 -18.76 -5.34
N LYS A 171 8.46 -17.77 -4.72
CA LYS A 171 8.26 -17.67 -3.26
C LYS A 171 6.85 -18.07 -2.81
N ASN A 172 6.08 -18.70 -3.70
CA ASN A 172 4.78 -19.31 -3.40
C ASN A 172 4.93 -20.66 -2.70
N LEU A 173 5.78 -20.69 -1.67
CA LEU A 173 5.83 -21.74 -0.64
C LEU A 173 4.90 -21.40 0.54
N ILE A 174 4.40 -20.17 0.58
CA ILE A 174 3.13 -19.82 1.22
C ILE A 174 2.11 -19.81 0.09
N ASN A 175 1.08 -20.65 0.20
CA ASN A 175 -0.01 -20.71 -0.77
C ASN A 175 -0.69 -19.33 -0.92
N GLU A 176 -1.21 -18.98 -2.10
CA GLU A 176 -1.92 -17.71 -2.28
C GLU A 176 -3.15 -17.65 -1.36
N ASP A 177 -3.87 -18.77 -1.21
CA ASP A 177 -5.00 -18.89 -0.27
C ASP A 177 -4.65 -18.51 1.17
N GLU A 178 -3.40 -18.75 1.60
CA GLU A 178 -2.92 -18.43 2.94
C GLU A 178 -2.61 -16.94 3.10
N LYS A 179 -2.06 -16.31 2.06
CA LYS A 179 -1.87 -14.86 2.01
C LYS A 179 -3.23 -14.17 2.03
N ASP A 180 -4.17 -14.63 1.21
CA ASP A 180 -5.52 -14.11 1.12
C ASP A 180 -6.34 -14.36 2.40
N ARG A 181 -6.13 -15.49 3.08
CA ARG A 181 -6.68 -15.76 4.42
C ARG A 181 -6.19 -14.71 5.42
N LYS A 182 -4.88 -14.43 5.45
CA LYS A 182 -4.31 -13.40 6.33
C LYS A 182 -4.76 -11.98 5.96
N ILE A 183 -4.92 -11.67 4.68
CA ILE A 183 -5.45 -10.39 4.19
C ILE A 183 -6.90 -10.19 4.66
N ARG A 184 -7.77 -11.20 4.51
CA ARG A 184 -9.15 -11.15 5.00
C ARG A 184 -9.21 -10.96 6.52
N GLU A 185 -8.41 -11.74 7.26
CA GLU A 185 -8.32 -11.66 8.73
C GLU A 185 -7.92 -10.25 9.21
N LEU A 186 -6.82 -9.69 8.68
CA LEU A 186 -6.36 -8.35 9.03
C LEU A 186 -7.33 -7.24 8.58
N THR A 187 -8.05 -7.43 7.48
CA THR A 187 -9.10 -6.49 7.03
C THR A 187 -10.28 -6.47 8.00
N ILE A 188 -10.67 -7.64 8.51
CA ILE A 188 -11.70 -7.76 9.56
C ILE A 188 -11.22 -7.10 10.85
N GLU A 189 -9.98 -7.35 11.28
CA GLU A 189 -9.40 -6.74 12.48
C GLU A 189 -9.37 -5.20 12.40
N LEU A 190 -8.85 -4.65 11.29
CA LEU A 190 -8.80 -3.21 11.04
C LEU A 190 -10.20 -2.58 10.97
N SER A 191 -11.20 -3.26 10.38
CA SER A 191 -12.58 -2.74 10.35
C SER A 191 -13.23 -2.72 11.74
N ASN A 192 -12.97 -3.75 12.56
CA ASN A 192 -13.41 -3.82 13.96
C ASN A 192 -12.74 -2.77 14.85
N GLU A 193 -11.45 -2.47 14.63
CA GLU A 193 -10.76 -1.39 15.33
C GLU A 193 -11.28 -0.01 14.90
N ARG A 194 -11.45 0.23 13.59
CA ARG A 194 -12.07 1.46 13.06
C ARG A 194 -13.47 1.69 13.63
N GLN A 195 -14.28 0.65 13.75
CA GLN A 195 -15.63 0.74 14.32
C GLN A 195 -15.60 0.98 15.85
N ARG A 196 -14.64 0.39 16.59
CA ARG A 196 -14.42 0.72 18.01
C ARG A 196 -13.96 2.17 18.19
N CYS A 197 -13.09 2.67 17.33
CA CYS A 197 -12.69 4.08 17.30
C CYS A 197 -13.89 5.00 17.05
N LYS A 198 -14.69 4.73 16.01
CA LYS A 198 -15.92 5.50 15.70
C LYS A 198 -16.90 5.56 16.88
N ARG A 199 -17.14 4.43 17.56
CA ARG A 199 -17.99 4.36 18.76
C ARG A 199 -17.45 5.20 19.93
N ARG A 200 -16.13 5.18 20.17
CA ARG A 200 -15.49 6.01 21.20
C ARG A 200 -15.61 7.50 20.88
N CYS A 201 -15.37 7.90 19.63
CA CYS A 201 -15.53 9.30 19.21
C CYS A 201 -16.96 9.80 19.41
N ALA A 202 -17.96 9.01 19.01
CA ALA A 202 -19.37 9.35 19.23
C ALA A 202 -19.70 9.56 20.73
N ALA A 203 -19.24 8.65 21.60
CA ALA A 203 -19.44 8.77 23.05
C ALA A 203 -18.78 10.02 23.65
N TYR A 204 -17.55 10.37 23.21
CA TYR A 204 -16.90 11.61 23.64
C TYR A 204 -17.60 12.87 23.09
N GLN A 205 -18.13 12.84 21.87
CA GLN A 205 -18.94 13.93 21.31
C GLN A 205 -20.26 14.12 22.07
N GLU A 206 -20.95 13.04 22.45
CA GLU A 206 -22.13 13.12 23.32
C GLU A 206 -21.80 13.72 24.69
N GLN A 207 -20.68 13.31 25.32
CA GLN A 207 -20.26 13.85 26.61
C GLN A 207 -19.96 15.36 26.53
N LEU A 208 -19.25 15.79 25.48
CA LEU A 208 -18.99 17.21 25.24
C LEU A 208 -20.27 17.99 24.97
N ASN A 209 -21.20 17.46 24.16
CA ASN A 209 -22.45 18.13 23.84
C ASN A 209 -23.35 18.31 25.07
N ARG A 210 -23.36 17.34 26.01
CA ARG A 210 -24.07 17.47 27.30
C ARG A 210 -23.45 18.59 28.14
N LEU A 211 -22.13 18.55 28.36
CA LEU A 211 -21.43 19.60 29.14
C LEU A 211 -21.60 21.00 28.55
N LEU A 212 -21.59 21.14 27.21
CA LEU A 212 -21.84 22.41 26.53
C LEU A 212 -23.30 22.89 26.72
N LYS A 213 -24.27 21.97 26.75
CA LYS A 213 -25.68 22.29 27.04
C LYS A 213 -25.87 22.69 28.50
N ASP A 214 -25.26 21.98 29.45
CA ASP A 214 -25.29 22.31 30.88
C ASP A 214 -24.71 23.71 31.15
N ILE A 215 -23.62 24.07 30.46
CA ILE A 215 -22.99 25.41 30.53
C ILE A 215 -23.91 26.48 29.92
N GLN A 216 -24.52 26.21 28.76
CA GLN A 216 -25.46 27.13 28.11
C GLN A 216 -26.67 27.42 29.02
N ASP A 217 -27.31 26.38 29.53
CA ASP A 217 -28.51 26.51 30.38
C ASP A 217 -28.20 27.23 31.70
N HIS A 218 -27.00 27.02 32.26
CA HIS A 218 -26.55 27.78 33.42
C HIS A 218 -26.29 29.26 33.09
N SER A 219 -25.69 29.56 31.93
CA SER A 219 -25.46 30.93 31.47
C SER A 219 -26.77 31.68 31.25
N ASP A 220 -27.75 31.03 30.62
CA ASP A 220 -29.05 31.62 30.32
C ASP A 220 -29.84 31.90 31.61
N HIS A 221 -29.82 30.98 32.58
CA HIS A 221 -30.43 31.21 33.90
C HIS A 221 -29.74 32.33 34.71
N LEU A 222 -28.42 32.46 34.62
CA LEU A 222 -27.71 33.59 35.25
C LEU A 222 -28.07 34.92 34.57
N SER A 223 -28.23 34.94 33.25
CA SER A 223 -28.68 36.12 32.51
C SER A 223 -30.09 36.54 32.91
N GLU A 224 -31.05 35.60 32.97
CA GLU A 224 -32.42 35.82 33.46
C GLU A 224 -32.43 36.47 34.85
N ARG A 225 -31.71 35.89 35.81
CA ARG A 225 -31.65 36.42 37.19
C ARG A 225 -30.96 37.78 37.30
N VAL A 226 -30.00 38.09 36.43
CA VAL A 226 -29.39 39.43 36.37
C VAL A 226 -30.38 40.44 35.79
N GLN A 227 -31.18 40.06 34.79
CA GLN A 227 -32.23 40.92 34.23
C GLN A 227 -33.32 41.22 35.27
N ASP A 228 -33.76 40.23 36.04
CA ASP A 228 -34.70 40.42 37.16
C ASP A 228 -34.15 41.41 38.20
N ILE A 229 -32.89 41.25 38.62
CA ILE A 229 -32.26 42.14 39.61
C ILE A 229 -32.15 43.57 39.07
N VAL A 230 -31.72 43.74 37.81
CA VAL A 230 -31.62 45.06 37.16
C VAL A 230 -33.00 45.72 37.00
N LYS A 231 -34.04 44.93 36.70
CA LYS A 231 -35.42 45.41 36.63
C LYS A 231 -35.90 45.89 38.00
N ASN A 232 -35.75 45.07 39.05
CA ASN A 232 -36.19 45.40 40.40
C ASN A 232 -35.46 46.65 40.94
N ILE A 233 -34.16 46.82 40.64
CA ILE A 233 -33.41 48.04 40.99
C ILE A 233 -34.01 49.26 40.28
N ARG A 234 -34.29 49.18 38.98
CA ARG A 234 -34.90 50.29 38.23
C ARG A 234 -36.28 50.67 38.77
N GLU A 235 -37.10 49.68 39.16
CA GLU A 235 -38.43 49.93 39.72
C GLU A 235 -38.32 50.72 41.05
N LEU A 236 -37.39 50.33 41.94
CA LEU A 236 -37.08 51.07 43.17
C LEU A 236 -36.47 52.47 42.92
N GLU A 237 -35.65 52.63 41.89
CA GLU A 237 -35.12 53.93 41.47
C GLU A 237 -36.23 54.88 40.98
N SER A 238 -37.25 54.37 40.27
CA SER A 238 -38.41 55.17 39.89
C SER A 238 -39.28 55.56 41.08
N GLU A 239 -39.56 54.64 42.02
CA GLU A 239 -40.37 54.94 43.21
C GLU A 239 -39.75 56.05 44.07
N GLN A 240 -38.41 56.06 44.25
CA GLN A 240 -37.72 57.15 44.97
C GLN A 240 -37.76 58.50 44.22
N SER A 241 -37.95 58.50 42.90
CA SER A 241 -38.02 59.74 42.12
C SER A 241 -39.38 60.43 42.17
N GLU A 242 -40.48 59.69 42.44
CA GLU A 242 -41.82 60.27 42.58
C GLU A 242 -42.08 60.84 44.00
N ASP A 243 -41.42 60.30 45.03
CA ASP A 243 -41.46 60.81 46.42
C ASP A 243 -40.60 62.10 46.64
N SER A 244 -40.09 62.72 45.56
CA SER A 244 -39.05 63.76 45.60
C SER A 244 -39.42 65.14 44.99
N GLU A 245 -40.66 65.34 44.50
CA GLU A 245 -41.17 66.64 43.98
C GLU A 245 -42.13 67.37 44.95
#